data_AF-R4Z0D2-F1
#
_entry.id   AF-R4Z0D2-F1
#
_cell.length_a   1.000
_cell.length_b   1.000
_cell.length_c   1.000
_cell.angle_alpha   90.00
_cell.angle_beta   90.00
_cell.angle_gamma   90.00
#
_symmetry.space_group_name_H-M   'P 1'
#
loop_
_entity.id
_entity.type
_entity.pdbx_description
1 polymer ?
#
loop_
_entity_poly.entity_id
_entity_poly.type
_entity_poly.pdbx_seq_one_letter_code
_entity_poly.pdbx_strand_id
1 'polypeptide(L)'
;MAERRSGRIHTPSWRRHPAVRSGNQLTRGERWADRLRNGMGSWGFVIAALVFLAGWMLGNRGGGFDPYPFILLNLVLSCLAAMQGAILLIAAKREDQISSELARHDYETNLDAMNDIKAILVLTSDIHRQTVQPVVPPSSQA
;
A
#
# COMPACT_ATOMS: atom_id res chain seq x y z
N MET A 1 -10.76 -33.04 -11.83
CA MET A 1 -11.13 -31.77 -11.14
C MET A 1 -10.03 -31.40 -10.16
N ALA A 2 -9.19 -30.40 -10.47
CA ALA A 2 -8.41 -29.62 -9.51
C ALA A 2 -7.65 -28.50 -10.25
N GLU A 3 -8.32 -27.38 -10.50
CA GLU A 3 -7.69 -26.16 -11.00
C GLU A 3 -6.89 -25.52 -9.86
N ARG A 4 -5.58 -25.80 -9.78
CA ARG A 4 -4.68 -25.06 -8.88
C ARG A 4 -4.48 -23.65 -9.43
N ARG A 5 -5.33 -22.71 -9.00
CA ARG A 5 -5.12 -21.27 -9.25
C ARG A 5 -3.80 -20.85 -8.61
N SER A 6 -2.78 -20.68 -9.45
CA SER A 6 -1.52 -20.03 -9.10
C SER A 6 -1.80 -18.57 -8.76
N GLY A 7 -1.96 -18.29 -7.47
CA GLY A 7 -2.03 -16.94 -6.94
C GLY A 7 -0.66 -16.27 -7.08
N ARG A 8 -0.40 -15.65 -8.23
CA ARG A 8 0.68 -14.67 -8.35
C ARG A 8 0.41 -13.59 -7.30
N ILE A 9 1.30 -13.49 -6.31
CA ILE A 9 1.33 -12.36 -5.39
C ILE A 9 1.59 -11.13 -6.25
N HIS A 10 0.52 -10.40 -6.60
CA HIS A 10 0.66 -9.12 -7.28
C HIS A 10 1.40 -8.20 -6.33
N THR A 11 2.68 -7.97 -6.62
CA THR A 11 3.42 -6.93 -5.92
C THR A 11 2.65 -5.63 -6.11
N PRO A 12 2.31 -4.95 -5.01
CA PRO A 12 1.66 -3.67 -5.05
C PRO A 12 2.19 -2.63 -6.04
N SER A 13 1.49 -2.40 -7.15
CA SER A 13 1.92 -1.42 -8.16
C SER A 13 1.45 0.01 -7.87
N TRP A 14 0.87 0.29 -6.69
CA TRP A 14 0.33 1.63 -6.35
C TRP A 14 1.36 2.76 -6.45
N ARG A 15 2.66 2.46 -6.37
CA ARG A 15 3.73 3.46 -6.59
C ARG A 15 3.73 4.08 -8.00
N ARG A 16 3.10 3.40 -8.98
CA ARG A 16 2.96 3.87 -10.37
C ARG A 16 1.55 4.34 -10.70
N HIS A 17 0.64 4.31 -9.72
CA HIS A 17 -0.75 4.66 -9.96
C HIS A 17 -0.89 6.18 -10.14
N PRO A 18 -1.54 6.67 -11.20
CA PRO A 18 -1.61 8.10 -11.51
C PRO A 18 -2.34 8.91 -10.42
N ALA A 19 -3.22 8.27 -9.64
CA ALA A 19 -3.93 8.90 -8.53
C ALA A 19 -3.08 9.11 -7.26
N VAL A 20 -1.89 8.49 -7.15
CA VAL A 20 -1.06 8.52 -5.93
C VAL A 20 0.17 9.39 -6.14
N ARG A 21 0.43 10.35 -5.23
CA ARG A 21 1.65 11.17 -5.28
C ARG A 21 2.91 10.31 -5.12
N SER A 22 3.77 10.32 -6.15
CA SER A 22 5.00 9.52 -6.20
C SER A 22 6.22 10.39 -6.57
N GLY A 23 7.40 10.04 -6.06
CA GLY A 23 8.67 10.69 -6.42
C GLY A 23 8.94 12.04 -5.75
N ASN A 24 9.04 13.11 -6.54
CA ASN A 24 9.52 14.44 -6.10
C ASN A 24 8.50 15.24 -5.26
N GLN A 25 7.29 14.71 -5.07
CA GLN A 25 6.24 15.31 -4.26
C GLN A 25 6.23 14.81 -2.79
N LEU A 26 7.11 13.86 -2.45
CA LEU A 26 7.32 13.42 -1.08
C LEU A 26 8.32 14.33 -0.36
N THR A 27 7.98 14.66 0.88
CA THR A 27 8.85 15.40 1.79
C THR A 27 10.11 14.59 2.08
N ARG A 28 11.27 15.25 2.27
CA ARG A 28 12.54 14.56 2.57
C ARG A 28 12.41 13.58 3.73
N GLY A 29 11.62 13.92 4.77
CA GLY A 29 11.36 13.07 5.92
C GLY A 29 10.67 11.74 5.58
N GLU A 30 9.72 11.74 4.64
CA GLU A 30 9.01 10.53 4.23
C GLU A 30 9.92 9.56 3.46
N ARG A 31 10.88 10.10 2.68
CA ARG A 31 11.90 9.30 1.99
C ARG A 31 12.87 8.63 2.96
N TRP A 32 13.25 9.33 4.03
CA TRP A 32 14.09 8.75 5.09
C TRP A 32 13.33 7.72 5.92
N ALA A 33 12.07 8.00 6.28
CA ALA A 33 11.21 7.07 6.99
C ALA A 33 10.98 5.76 6.21
N ASP A 34 10.70 5.85 4.91
CA ASP A 34 10.54 4.66 4.04
C ASP A 34 11.83 3.82 3.96
N ARG A 35 12.99 4.47 3.94
CA ARG A 35 14.29 3.80 3.88
C ARG A 35 14.64 3.12 5.20
N LEU A 36 14.38 3.81 6.32
CA LEU A 36 14.56 3.27 7.67
C LEU A 36 13.60 2.12 7.95
N ARG A 37 12.32 2.24 7.56
CA ARG A 37 11.32 1.17 7.66
C ARG A 37 11.76 -0.09 6.93
N ASN A 38 12.16 0.05 5.67
CA ASN A 38 12.60 -1.09 4.86
C ASN A 38 13.90 -1.71 5.39
N GLY A 39 14.78 -0.90 6.02
CA GLY A 39 16.01 -1.38 6.65
C GLY A 39 15.78 -2.11 7.99
N MET A 40 14.97 -1.53 8.89
CA MET A 40 14.65 -2.12 10.19
C MET A 40 13.77 -3.37 10.11
N GLY A 41 12.96 -3.51 9.04
CA GLY A 41 12.16 -4.71 8.80
C GLY A 41 12.93 -5.91 8.23
N SER A 42 14.24 -5.77 7.96
CA SER A 42 15.04 -6.85 7.39
C SER A 42 15.56 -7.82 8.46
N TRP A 43 15.57 -9.11 8.15
CA TRP A 43 16.09 -10.17 9.03
C TRP A 43 17.59 -9.96 9.38
N GLY A 44 18.34 -9.29 8.51
CA GLY A 44 19.74 -8.93 8.77
C GLY A 44 19.93 -7.91 9.88
N PHE A 45 18.97 -7.00 10.09
CA PHE A 45 19.04 -5.99 11.16
C PHE A 45 18.89 -6.64 12.55
N VAL A 46 18.00 -7.63 12.66
CA VAL A 46 17.79 -8.40 13.90
C VAL A 46 19.06 -9.13 14.30
N ILE A 47 19.74 -9.78 13.35
CA ILE A 47 21.01 -10.47 13.60
C ILE A 47 22.10 -9.48 14.01
N ALA A 48 22.22 -8.34 13.32
CA ALA A 48 23.20 -7.32 13.66
C ALA A 48 22.99 -6.77 15.08
N ALA A 49 21.73 -6.54 15.48
CA ALA A 49 21.39 -6.11 16.84
C ALA A 49 21.75 -7.16 17.89
N LEU A 50 21.52 -8.45 17.62
CA LEU A 50 21.90 -9.56 18.50
C LEU A 50 23.42 -9.69 18.64
N VAL A 51 24.16 -9.57 17.53
CA VAL A 51 25.63 -9.60 17.55
C VAL A 51 26.20 -8.39 18.28
N PHE A 52 25.65 -7.20 18.06
CA PHE A 52 26.03 -5.99 18.79
C PHE A 52 25.79 -6.17 20.30
N LEU A 53 24.63 -6.71 20.68
CA LEU A 53 24.29 -6.98 22.07
C LEU A 53 25.26 -7.99 22.71
N ALA A 54 25.52 -9.11 22.01
CA ALA A 54 26.47 -10.12 22.47
C ALA A 54 27.91 -9.56 22.60
N GLY A 55 28.34 -8.75 21.63
CA GLY A 55 29.63 -8.06 21.66
C GLY A 55 29.75 -7.05 22.79
N TRP A 56 28.68 -6.30 23.06
CA TRP A 56 28.63 -5.34 24.18
C TRP A 56 28.70 -6.04 25.54
N MET A 57 27.95 -7.15 25.71
CA MET A 57 28.03 -7.97 26.93
C MET A 57 29.44 -8.56 27.14
N LEU A 58 30.14 -8.93 26.07
CA LEU A 58 31.50 -9.47 26.13
C LEU A 58 32.54 -8.39 26.47
N GLY A 59 32.44 -7.22 25.84
CA GLY A 59 33.36 -6.09 26.04
C GLY A 59 33.23 -5.46 27.43
N ASN A 60 32.05 -5.51 28.03
CA ASN A 60 31.80 -4.94 29.36
C ASN A 60 32.28 -5.83 30.53
N ARG A 61 32.85 -7.01 30.26
CA ARG A 61 33.36 -7.94 31.31
C ARG A 61 34.61 -7.45 32.06
N GLY A 62 35.29 -6.41 31.57
CA GLY A 62 36.64 -6.05 32.03
C GLY A 62 36.79 -4.80 32.91
N GLY A 63 35.73 -4.02 33.21
CA GLY A 63 35.94 -2.75 33.92
C GLY A 63 34.74 -1.88 34.26
N GLY A 64 33.50 -2.39 34.18
CA GLY A 64 32.35 -1.69 34.77
C GLY A 64 31.90 -0.42 34.06
N PHE A 65 32.00 -0.33 32.73
CA PHE A 65 31.45 0.79 31.98
C PHE A 65 29.91 0.83 32.05
N ASP A 66 29.27 -0.34 32.20
CA ASP A 66 27.81 -0.47 32.47
C ASP A 66 27.54 -1.64 33.44
N PRO A 67 27.74 -1.48 34.77
CA PRO A 67 27.49 -2.54 35.75
C PRO A 67 26.02 -3.00 35.73
N TYR A 68 25.77 -4.24 36.14
CA TYR A 68 24.40 -4.76 36.31
C TYR A 68 23.61 -3.80 37.22
N PRO A 69 22.52 -3.15 36.78
CA PRO A 69 21.54 -3.55 35.75
C PRO A 69 21.58 -2.72 34.45
N PHE A 70 22.70 -2.72 33.71
CA PHE A 70 22.86 -2.20 32.34
C PHE A 70 21.99 -0.96 31.98
N ILE A 71 22.12 0.12 32.74
CA ILE A 71 21.21 1.27 32.66
C ILE A 71 21.32 1.98 31.31
N LEU A 72 22.54 2.06 30.77
CA LEU A 72 22.82 2.75 29.51
C LEU A 72 22.29 1.96 28.33
N LEU A 73 22.49 0.64 28.35
CA LEU A 73 21.96 -0.28 27.34
C LEU A 73 20.43 -0.22 27.31
N ASN A 74 19.79 -0.31 28.48
CA ASN A 74 18.33 -0.24 28.58
C ASN A 74 17.80 1.13 28.12
N LEU A 75 18.48 2.23 28.43
CA LEU A 75 18.09 3.56 27.96
C LEU A 75 18.17 3.68 26.44
N VAL A 76 19.27 3.22 25.83
CA VAL A 76 19.46 3.25 24.37
C VAL A 76 18.43 2.36 23.68
N LEU A 77 18.20 1.14 24.18
CA LEU A 77 17.18 0.26 23.60
C LEU A 77 15.77 0.84 23.71
N SER A 78 15.43 1.47 24.85
CA SER A 78 14.13 2.11 25.04
C SER A 78 13.94 3.29 24.08
N CYS A 79 14.99 4.11 23.90
CA CYS A 79 14.97 5.21 22.94
C CYS A 79 14.84 4.70 21.49
N LEU A 80 15.55 3.64 21.13
CA LEU A 80 15.43 3.00 19.82
C LEU A 80 14.02 2.45 19.59
N ALA A 81 13.41 1.82 20.59
CA ALA A 81 12.04 1.32 20.52
C ALA A 81 11.01 2.46 20.35
N ALA A 82 11.17 3.56 21.10
CA ALA A 82 10.31 4.75 20.95
C ALA A 82 10.44 5.37 19.56
N MET A 83 11.67 5.48 19.04
CA MET A 83 11.93 5.96 17.68
C MET A 83 11.31 5.04 16.62
N GLN A 84 11.40 3.72 16.80
CA GLN A 84 10.76 2.73 15.94
C GLN A 84 9.24 2.94 15.90
N GLY A 85 8.60 3.14 17.06
CA GLY A 85 7.16 3.41 17.15
C GLY A 85 6.76 4.70 16.40
N ALA A 86 7.56 5.76 16.50
CA ALA A 86 7.30 7.01 15.77
C ALA A 86 7.43 6.84 14.25
N ILE A 87 8.45 6.12 13.78
CA ILE A 87 8.64 5.83 12.35
C ILE A 87 7.48 4.98 11.83
N LEU A 88 7.02 3.98 12.59
CA LEU A 88 5.87 3.16 12.25
C LEU A 88 4.61 4.02 12.11
N LEU A 89 4.38 4.97 13.02
CA LEU A 89 3.23 5.87 12.98
C LEU A 89 3.27 6.80 11.76
N ILE A 90 4.44 7.32 11.40
CA ILE A 90 4.62 8.13 10.19
C ILE A 90 4.33 7.29 8.93
N ALA A 91 4.82 6.05 8.90
CA ALA A 91 4.56 5.14 7.77
C ALA A 91 3.07 4.79 7.66
N ALA A 92 2.40 4.55 8.78
CA ALA A 92 0.97 4.27 8.83
C ALA A 92 0.14 5.47 8.35
N LYS A 93 0.46 6.68 8.80
CA LYS A 93 -0.21 7.92 8.34
C LYS A 93 -0.09 8.09 6.83
N ARG A 94 1.07 7.75 6.26
CA ARG A 94 1.30 7.81 4.81
C ARG A 94 0.49 6.75 4.06
N GLU A 95 0.38 5.53 4.58
CA GLU A 95 -0.43 4.47 3.97
C GLU A 95 -1.92 4.81 3.97
N ASP A 96 -2.42 5.43 5.04
CA ASP A 96 -3.81 5.90 5.15
C ASP A 96 -4.12 7.02 4.15
N GLN A 97 -3.18 7.94 3.93
CA GLN A 97 -3.33 8.96 2.89
C GLN A 97 -3.43 8.33 1.49
N ILE A 98 -2.54 7.39 1.17
CA ILE A 98 -2.55 6.70 -0.13
C ILE A 98 -3.84 5.90 -0.34
N SER A 99 -4.30 5.19 0.70
CA SER A 99 -5.54 4.41 0.62
C SER A 99 -6.75 5.32 0.39
N SER A 100 -6.79 6.50 1.02
CA SER A 100 -7.85 7.49 0.80
C SER A 100 -7.87 8.06 -0.62
N GLU A 101 -6.69 8.36 -1.19
CA GLU A 101 -6.54 8.85 -2.57
C GLU A 101 -7.00 7.80 -3.59
N LEU A 102 -6.58 6.54 -3.39
CA LEU A 102 -6.99 5.41 -4.23
C LEU A 102 -8.50 5.17 -4.15
N ALA A 103 -9.07 5.15 -2.94
CA ALA A 103 -10.51 4.93 -2.75
C ALA A 103 -11.35 6.01 -3.46
N ARG A 104 -10.89 7.27 -3.45
CA ARG A 104 -11.56 8.36 -4.16
C ARG A 104 -11.50 8.17 -5.68
N HIS A 105 -10.34 7.79 -6.22
CA HIS A 105 -10.19 7.58 -7.65
C HIS A 105 -10.98 6.36 -8.16
N ASP A 106 -11.00 5.28 -7.38
CA ASP A 106 -11.81 4.09 -7.67
C ASP A 106 -13.31 4.44 -7.66
N TYR A 107 -13.73 5.30 -6.73
CA TYR A 107 -15.12 5.80 -6.68
C TYR A 107 -15.48 6.59 -7.94
N GLU A 108 -14.63 7.52 -8.37
CA GLU A 108 -14.84 8.32 -9.59
C GLU A 108 -14.91 7.41 -10.83
N THR A 109 -13.95 6.49 -10.98
CA THR A 109 -13.93 5.52 -12.08
C THR A 109 -15.17 4.62 -12.08
N ASN A 110 -15.65 4.23 -10.91
CA ASN A 110 -16.86 3.41 -10.78
C ASN A 110 -18.12 4.18 -11.21
N LEU A 111 -18.21 5.48 -10.92
CA LEU A 111 -19.32 6.32 -11.41
C LEU A 111 -19.31 6.44 -12.92
N ASP A 112 -18.13 6.63 -13.53
CA ASP A 112 -17.99 6.68 -14.98
C ASP A 112 -18.38 5.34 -15.62
N ALA A 113 -17.90 4.22 -15.08
CA ALA A 113 -18.30 2.89 -15.52
C ALA A 113 -19.82 2.66 -15.41
N MET A 114 -20.46 3.14 -14.34
CA MET A 114 -21.92 3.09 -14.20
C MET A 114 -22.63 3.90 -15.28
N ASN A 115 -22.09 5.06 -15.68
CA ASN A 115 -22.64 5.87 -16.77
C ASN A 115 -22.50 5.18 -18.12
N ASP A 116 -21.34 4.58 -18.40
CA ASP A 116 -21.11 3.80 -19.62
C ASP A 116 -22.04 2.60 -19.72
N ILE A 117 -22.22 1.86 -18.62
CA ILE A 117 -23.17 0.74 -18.55
C ILE A 117 -24.60 1.21 -18.85
N LYS A 118 -25.04 2.34 -18.28
CA LYS A 118 -26.36 2.91 -18.58
C LYS A 118 -26.49 3.26 -20.05
N ALA A 119 -25.47 3.89 -20.65
CA ALA A 119 -25.48 4.23 -22.07
C ALA A 119 -25.60 2.96 -22.95
N ILE A 120 -24.83 1.92 -22.66
CA ILE A 120 -24.90 0.63 -23.37
C ILE A 120 -26.28 -0.02 -23.20
N LEU A 121 -26.87 0.01 -22.00
CA LEU A 121 -28.20 -0.53 -21.74
C LEU A 121 -29.27 0.19 -22.55
N VAL A 122 -29.20 1.52 -22.65
CA VAL A 122 -30.11 2.32 -23.49
C VAL A 122 -29.99 1.88 -24.95
N LEU A 123 -28.77 1.84 -25.50
CA LEU A 123 -28.54 1.40 -26.89
C LEU A 123 -29.04 -0.03 -27.13
N THR A 124 -28.81 -0.93 -26.17
CA THR A 124 -29.28 -2.32 -26.25
C THR A 124 -30.81 -2.38 -26.26
N SER A 125 -31.47 -1.57 -25.42
CA SER A 125 -32.93 -1.49 -25.36
C SER A 125 -33.54 -0.94 -26.64
N ASP A 126 -32.86 0.02 -27.29
CA ASP A 126 -33.28 0.60 -28.57
C ASP A 126 -33.16 -0.43 -29.70
N ILE A 127 -32.03 -1.16 -29.79
CA ILE A 127 -31.85 -2.25 -30.77
C ILE A 127 -32.91 -3.34 -30.56
N HIS A 128 -33.17 -3.71 -29.31
CA HIS A 128 -34.20 -4.70 -28.99
C HIS A 128 -35.59 -4.24 -29.47
N ARG A 129 -35.96 -2.97 -29.22
CA ARG A 129 -37.22 -2.40 -29.72
C ARG A 129 -37.33 -2.42 -31.24
N GLN A 130 -36.25 -2.09 -31.95
CA GLN A 130 -36.23 -2.07 -33.42
C GLN A 130 -36.31 -3.48 -34.03
N THR A 131 -35.76 -4.49 -33.35
CA THR A 131 -35.76 -5.87 -33.83
C THR A 131 -37.10 -6.58 -33.56
N VAL A 132 -37.80 -6.23 -32.49
CA VAL A 132 -39.08 -6.86 -32.10
C VAL A 132 -40.29 -6.28 -32.84
N GLN A 133 -40.24 -5.03 -33.32
CA GLN A 133 -41.30 -4.49 -34.18
C GLN A 133 -41.13 -5.02 -35.61
N PRO A 134 -42.13 -5.69 -36.21
CA PRO A 134 -42.07 -5.99 -37.64
C PRO A 134 -42.04 -4.65 -38.38
N VAL A 135 -41.06 -4.46 -39.26
CA VAL A 135 -41.10 -3.39 -40.28
C VAL A 135 -42.42 -3.56 -41.03
N VAL A 136 -43.41 -2.71 -40.72
CA VAL A 136 -44.60 -2.58 -41.55
C VAL A 136 -44.15 -1.75 -42.75
N PRO A 137 -44.05 -2.34 -43.95
CA PRO A 137 -43.70 -1.57 -45.13
C PRO A 137 -44.76 -0.48 -45.32
N PRO A 138 -44.39 0.72 -45.81
CA PRO A 138 -45.37 1.76 -46.09
C PRO A 138 -46.40 1.16 -47.04
N SER A 139 -47.63 0.98 -46.57
CA SER A 139 -48.74 0.57 -47.43
C SER A 139 -48.84 1.63 -48.51
N SER A 140 -48.47 1.23 -49.73
CA SER A 140 -48.75 1.89 -51.00
C SER A 140 -50.03 2.71 -50.88
N GLN A 141 -49.88 4.02 -50.69
CA GLN A 141 -50.95 4.97 -51.00
C GLN A 141 -51.07 4.93 -52.52
N ALA A 142 -51.98 4.10 -53.02
CA ALA A 142 -52.44 4.04 -54.40
C ALA A 142 -53.96 3.95 -54.38
#